data_AF-A0A960K8G2-F1
#
_entry.id   AF-A0A960K8G2-F1
#
_cell.length_a   1.000
_cell.length_b   1.000
_cell.length_c   1.000
_cell.angle_alpha   90.00
_cell.angle_beta   90.00
_cell.angle_gamma   90.00
#
_symmetry.space_group_name_H-M   'P 1'
#
loop_
_entity.id
_entity.type
_entity.pdbx_description
1 polymer ?
#
loop_
_entity_poly.entity_id
_entity_poly.type
_entity_poly.pdbx_seq_one_letter_code
_entity_poly.pdbx_strand_id
1 'polypeptide(L)'
;MSGMGENAGEEAANSEVRDRVRSSAEVKTAPPSPRPFLLGCLGWITILLFAMYLVPERLAWIFATFLLLLGIPICILLYWDFIRAFGEYPETRPKGVVAVLLAAPVAILGAISLLFGVAIILWVLYNLLVERQPEFQGPALLAGFGLGPGLIAFGWHLIRSPYSR
;
A
#
# COMPACT_ATOMS: atom_id res chain seq x y z
N MET A 1 -40.72 -4.62 -48.04
CA MET A 1 -39.27 -4.78 -48.28
C MET A 1 -38.52 -3.63 -47.59
N SER A 2 -38.58 -3.55 -46.26
CA SER A 2 -37.91 -2.51 -45.46
C SER A 2 -37.49 -3.16 -44.15
N GLY A 3 -36.26 -3.63 -44.07
CA GLY A 3 -35.76 -4.41 -42.92
C GLY A 3 -34.41 -5.09 -43.15
N MET A 4 -33.88 -5.02 -44.37
CA MET A 4 -32.60 -5.65 -44.73
C MET A 4 -31.40 -4.69 -44.62
N GLY A 5 -31.65 -3.38 -44.43
CA GLY A 5 -30.59 -2.37 -44.26
C GLY A 5 -30.24 -2.04 -42.80
N GLU A 6 -31.12 -2.35 -41.85
CA GLU A 6 -30.93 -2.03 -40.42
C GLU A 6 -29.93 -2.99 -39.75
N ASN A 7 -30.01 -4.29 -40.08
CA ASN A 7 -29.09 -5.32 -39.57
C ASN A 7 -27.63 -5.10 -39.97
N ALA A 8 -27.36 -4.55 -41.16
CA ALA A 8 -25.99 -4.35 -41.64
C ALA A 8 -25.27 -3.22 -40.87
N GLY A 9 -26.01 -2.20 -40.43
CA GLY A 9 -25.46 -1.13 -39.59
C GLY A 9 -25.18 -1.58 -38.17
N GLU A 10 -26.05 -2.46 -37.62
CA GLU A 10 -25.90 -3.00 -36.28
C GLU A 10 -24.74 -4.01 -36.18
N GLU A 11 -24.53 -4.84 -37.21
CA GLU A 11 -23.38 -5.74 -37.29
C GLU A 11 -22.04 -4.99 -37.40
N ALA A 12 -22.00 -3.89 -38.16
CA ALA A 12 -20.81 -3.05 -38.30
C ALA A 12 -20.48 -2.28 -37.01
N ALA A 13 -21.50 -1.78 -36.31
CA ALA A 13 -21.30 -1.13 -35.01
C ALA A 13 -20.81 -2.13 -33.96
N ASN A 14 -21.33 -3.37 -33.98
CA ASN A 14 -20.94 -4.40 -33.03
C ASN A 14 -19.53 -4.95 -33.30
N SER A 15 -19.09 -5.02 -34.57
CA SER A 15 -17.71 -5.40 -34.90
C SER A 15 -16.71 -4.34 -34.46
N GLU A 16 -17.01 -3.06 -34.65
CA GLU A 16 -16.13 -1.96 -34.22
C GLU A 16 -15.99 -1.91 -32.69
N VAL A 17 -17.09 -2.11 -31.95
CA VAL A 17 -17.05 -2.21 -30.48
C VAL A 17 -16.23 -3.43 -30.04
N ARG A 18 -16.39 -4.58 -30.70
CA ARG A 18 -15.64 -5.80 -30.40
C ARG A 18 -14.15 -5.64 -30.65
N ASP A 19 -13.78 -4.96 -31.72
CA ASP A 19 -12.38 -4.68 -32.06
C ASP A 19 -11.75 -3.66 -31.10
N ARG A 20 -12.49 -2.64 -30.65
CA ARG A 20 -12.03 -1.73 -29.59
C ARG A 20 -11.85 -2.45 -28.25
N VAL A 21 -12.75 -3.36 -27.89
CA VAL A 21 -12.62 -4.18 -26.67
C VAL A 21 -11.42 -5.12 -26.78
N ARG A 22 -11.20 -5.73 -27.95
CA ARG A 22 -10.05 -6.62 -28.20
C ARG A 22 -8.72 -5.87 -28.19
N SER A 23 -8.67 -4.70 -28.81
CA SER A 23 -7.53 -3.77 -28.76
C SER A 23 -7.25 -3.29 -27.33
N SER A 24 -8.28 -2.94 -26.55
CA SER A 24 -8.12 -2.55 -25.14
C SER A 24 -7.65 -3.70 -24.25
N ALA A 25 -8.01 -4.94 -24.58
CA ALA A 25 -7.55 -6.15 -23.89
C ALA A 25 -6.10 -6.53 -24.27
N GLU A 26 -5.67 -6.31 -25.51
CA GLU A 26 -4.30 -6.60 -25.98
C GLU A 26 -3.24 -5.59 -25.51
N VAL A 27 -3.64 -4.38 -25.12
CA VAL A 27 -2.71 -3.33 -24.66
C VAL A 27 -2.10 -3.61 -23.27
N LYS A 28 -2.60 -4.60 -22.51
CA LYS A 28 -2.13 -4.90 -21.14
C LYS A 28 -1.24 -6.15 -21.04
N THR A 29 -0.37 -6.38 -22.03
CA THR A 29 0.44 -7.61 -22.13
C THR A 29 1.79 -7.55 -21.40
N ALA A 30 2.29 -6.36 -21.06
CA ALA A 30 3.59 -6.22 -20.36
C ALA A 30 3.39 -5.87 -18.88
N PRO A 31 3.93 -6.65 -17.91
CA PRO A 31 3.80 -6.33 -16.49
C PRO A 31 4.38 -4.95 -16.18
N PRO A 32 3.84 -4.22 -15.18
CA PRO A 32 4.37 -2.91 -14.81
C PRO A 32 5.81 -3.11 -14.36
N SER A 33 6.74 -2.38 -14.98
CA SER A 33 8.14 -2.49 -14.59
C SER A 33 8.31 -1.93 -13.16
N PRO A 34 9.13 -2.55 -12.30
CA PRO A 34 9.42 -2.02 -10.95
C PRO A 34 10.28 -0.75 -10.96
N ARG A 35 10.66 -0.25 -12.15
CA ARG A 35 11.57 0.88 -12.33
C ARG A 35 11.14 2.17 -11.62
N PRO A 36 9.87 2.64 -11.65
CA PRO A 36 9.51 3.88 -10.98
C PRO A 36 9.57 3.76 -9.45
N PHE A 37 9.22 2.59 -8.90
CA PHE A 37 9.39 2.31 -7.47
C PHE A 37 10.87 2.31 -7.07
N LEU A 38 11.70 1.54 -7.80
CA LEU A 38 13.14 1.45 -7.52
C LEU A 38 13.84 2.81 -7.67
N LEU A 39 13.48 3.59 -8.70
CA LEU A 39 14.01 4.95 -8.90
C LEU A 39 13.55 5.90 -7.79
N GLY A 40 12.30 5.79 -7.34
CA GLY A 40 11.77 6.57 -6.22
C GLY A 40 12.49 6.25 -4.91
N CYS A 41 12.63 4.98 -4.56
CA CYS A 41 13.38 4.55 -3.36
C CYS A 41 14.85 4.93 -3.46
N LEU A 42 15.49 4.70 -4.61
CA LEU A 42 16.89 5.06 -4.81
C LEU A 42 17.07 6.56 -4.65
N GLY A 43 16.26 7.38 -5.33
CA GLY A 43 16.28 8.84 -5.21
C GLY A 43 16.09 9.31 -3.78
N TRP A 44 15.18 8.69 -3.02
CA TRP A 44 14.96 9.03 -1.63
C TRP A 44 16.17 8.69 -0.74
N ILE A 45 16.78 7.53 -0.94
CA ILE A 45 18.01 7.12 -0.25
C ILE A 45 19.15 8.10 -0.58
N THR A 46 19.29 8.53 -1.84
CA THR A 46 20.32 9.51 -2.22
C THR A 46 20.10 10.84 -1.51
N ILE A 47 18.86 11.33 -1.43
CA ILE A 47 18.53 12.56 -0.71
C ILE A 47 18.86 12.42 0.79
N LEU A 48 18.56 11.27 1.39
CA LEU A 48 18.84 11.01 2.81
C LEU A 48 20.34 11.00 3.09
N LEU A 49 21.13 10.30 2.28
CA LEU A 49 22.59 10.26 2.40
C LEU A 49 23.22 11.63 2.15
N PHE A 50 22.70 12.39 1.18
CA PHE A 50 23.17 13.73 0.87
C PHE A 50 22.84 14.72 2.00
N ALA A 51 21.65 14.63 2.58
CA ALA A 51 21.26 15.41 3.75
C ALA A 51 22.14 15.06 4.96
N MET A 52 22.46 13.79 5.17
CA MET A 52 23.35 13.35 6.24
C MET A 52 24.79 13.85 6.07
N TYR A 53 25.26 14.00 4.82
CA TYR A 53 26.59 14.54 4.52
C TYR A 53 26.68 16.07 4.67
N LEU A 54 25.64 16.80 4.30
CA LEU A 54 25.63 18.27 4.32
C LEU A 54 25.34 18.86 5.70
N VAL A 55 24.60 18.14 6.55
CA VAL A 55 24.09 18.67 7.81
C VAL A 55 25.07 18.34 8.94
N PRO A 56 25.44 19.32 9.80
CA PRO A 56 26.31 19.05 10.95
C PRO A 56 25.71 17.98 11.87
N GLU A 57 26.55 17.13 12.47
CA GLU A 57 26.13 15.92 13.22
C GLU A 57 25.01 16.15 14.23
N ARG A 58 25.00 17.32 14.90
CA ARG A 58 23.97 17.69 15.89
C ARG A 58 22.57 17.78 15.29
N LEU A 59 22.46 18.18 14.02
CA LEU A 59 21.20 18.33 13.29
C LEU A 59 20.93 17.14 12.36
N ALA A 60 21.96 16.37 12.00
CA ALA A 60 21.86 15.24 11.07
C ALA A 60 20.81 14.23 11.52
N TRP A 61 20.75 13.90 12.82
CA TRP A 61 19.76 12.97 13.38
C TRP A 61 18.33 13.50 13.29
N ILE A 62 18.13 14.81 13.49
CA ILE A 62 16.81 15.45 13.40
C ILE A 62 16.33 15.42 11.95
N PHE A 63 17.18 15.84 11.01
CA PHE A 63 16.87 15.80 9.58
C PHE A 63 16.66 14.38 9.08
N ALA A 64 17.51 13.43 9.47
CA ALA A 64 17.34 12.02 9.14
C ALA A 64 16.00 11.49 9.65
N THR A 65 15.59 11.85 10.87
CA THR A 65 14.31 11.45 11.45
C THR A 65 13.14 12.01 10.63
N PHE A 66 13.15 13.30 10.30
CA PHE A 66 12.11 13.91 9.45
C PHE A 66 12.06 13.29 8.05
N LEU A 67 13.21 13.06 7.42
CA LEU A 67 13.31 12.39 6.13
C LEU A 67 12.84 10.94 6.18
N LEU A 68 13.08 10.23 7.28
CA LEU A 68 12.53 8.90 7.47
C LEU A 68 11.01 8.95 7.62
N LEU A 69 10.52 9.87 8.45
CA LEU A 69 9.09 10.04 8.73
C LEU A 69 8.29 10.40 7.47
N LEU A 70 8.87 11.19 6.56
CA LEU A 70 8.25 11.55 5.29
C LEU A 70 8.52 10.52 4.18
N GLY A 71 9.69 9.91 4.20
CA GLY A 71 10.14 8.96 3.19
C GLY A 71 9.44 7.63 3.22
N ILE A 72 9.28 7.09 4.42
CA ILE A 72 8.59 5.82 4.64
C ILE A 72 7.17 5.86 4.03
N PRO A 73 6.29 6.85 4.32
CA PRO A 73 4.96 6.87 3.72
C PRO A 73 5.00 7.04 2.21
N ILE A 74 5.92 7.84 1.64
CA ILE A 74 6.08 7.97 0.18
C ILE A 74 6.46 6.62 -0.44
N CYS A 75 7.45 5.92 0.14
CA CYS A 75 7.88 4.60 -0.31
C CYS A 75 6.74 3.57 -0.19
N ILE A 76 5.96 3.62 0.89
CA ILE A 76 4.79 2.75 1.09
C ILE A 76 3.71 3.02 0.03
N LEU A 77 3.43 4.29 -0.30
CA LEU A 77 2.45 4.63 -1.34
C LEU A 77 2.92 4.16 -2.72
N LEU A 78 4.18 4.43 -3.08
CA LEU A 78 4.76 3.95 -4.35
C LEU A 78 4.75 2.42 -4.45
N TYR A 79 5.01 1.75 -3.33
CA TYR A 79 4.95 0.30 -3.24
C TYR A 79 3.52 -0.23 -3.37
N TRP A 80 2.55 0.45 -2.73
CA TRP A 80 1.14 0.11 -2.83
C TRP A 80 0.64 0.23 -4.26
N ASP A 81 0.96 1.33 -4.94
CA ASP A 81 0.59 1.55 -6.33
C ASP A 81 1.20 0.48 -7.25
N PHE A 82 2.44 0.07 -6.97
CA PHE A 82 3.09 -1.02 -7.69
C PHE A 82 2.35 -2.37 -7.50
N ILE A 83 1.96 -2.72 -6.27
CA ILE A 83 1.19 -3.95 -6.00
C ILE A 83 -0.17 -3.91 -6.69
N ARG A 84 -0.89 -2.79 -6.62
CA ARG A 84 -2.18 -2.62 -7.32
C ARG A 84 -2.03 -2.81 -8.82
N ALA A 85 -1.02 -2.18 -9.42
CA ALA A 85 -0.75 -2.30 -10.84
C ALA A 85 -0.39 -3.75 -11.23
N PHE A 86 0.29 -4.49 -10.34
CA PHE A 86 0.66 -5.89 -10.58
C PHE A 86 -0.56 -6.84 -10.52
N GLY A 87 -1.51 -6.58 -9.62
CA GLY A 87 -2.73 -7.38 -9.44
C GLY A 87 -3.77 -7.26 -10.55
N GLU A 88 -3.60 -6.36 -11.52
CA GLU A 88 -4.53 -6.20 -12.66
C GLU A 88 -4.18 -7.05 -13.88
N TYR A 89 -3.15 -7.90 -13.81
CA TYR A 89 -2.71 -8.73 -14.93
C TYR A 89 -3.16 -10.19 -14.79
N PRO A 90 -3.67 -10.82 -15.87
CA PRO A 90 -4.26 -12.16 -15.82
C PRO A 90 -3.28 -13.24 -15.34
N GLU A 91 -3.74 -14.14 -14.46
CA GLU A 91 -2.91 -15.15 -13.80
C GLU A 91 -2.07 -15.97 -14.79
N THR A 92 -0.75 -15.84 -14.69
CA THR A 92 0.19 -16.81 -15.27
C THR A 92 0.91 -17.48 -14.10
N ARG A 93 1.15 -18.80 -14.18
CA ARG A 93 1.63 -19.63 -13.05
C ARG A 93 2.84 -19.10 -12.23
N PRO A 94 3.82 -18.32 -12.77
CA PRO A 94 4.85 -17.72 -11.92
C PRO A 94 4.40 -16.47 -11.13
N LYS A 95 3.21 -15.93 -11.39
CA LYS A 95 2.68 -14.76 -10.66
C LYS A 95 2.29 -15.07 -9.23
N GLY A 96 1.90 -16.29 -8.90
CA GLY A 96 1.50 -16.64 -7.53
C GLY A 96 2.63 -16.41 -6.53
N VAL A 97 3.85 -16.90 -6.84
CA VAL A 97 5.01 -16.77 -5.95
C VAL A 97 5.49 -15.31 -5.86
N VAL A 98 5.54 -14.61 -6.99
CA VAL A 98 5.95 -13.20 -7.04
C VAL A 98 4.92 -12.32 -6.32
N ALA A 99 3.63 -12.56 -6.52
CA ALA A 99 2.56 -11.85 -5.81
C ALA A 99 2.62 -12.07 -4.30
N VAL A 100 2.90 -13.30 -3.84
CA VAL A 100 3.10 -13.59 -2.40
C VAL A 100 4.34 -12.89 -1.85
N LEU A 101 5.46 -12.90 -2.58
CA LEU A 101 6.68 -12.18 -2.16
C LEU A 101 6.48 -10.66 -2.10
N LEU A 102 5.71 -10.09 -3.03
CA LEU A 102 5.33 -8.68 -3.02
C LEU A 102 4.25 -8.36 -1.97
N ALA A 103 3.42 -9.32 -1.59
CA ALA A 103 2.42 -9.12 -0.54
C ALA A 103 3.04 -9.24 0.86
N ALA A 104 4.16 -9.98 1.01
CA ALA A 104 4.74 -10.29 2.31
C ALA A 104 5.12 -9.04 3.13
N PRO A 105 5.78 -8.01 2.60
CA PRO A 105 6.10 -6.80 3.37
C PRO A 105 4.85 -6.04 3.83
N VAL A 106 3.79 -5.99 3.00
CA VAL A 106 2.51 -5.36 3.37
C VAL A 106 1.82 -6.15 4.48
N ALA A 107 1.82 -7.47 4.38
CA ALA A 107 1.25 -8.36 5.39
C ALA A 107 2.03 -8.27 6.72
N ILE A 108 3.36 -8.20 6.67
CA ILE A 108 4.22 -7.99 7.84
C ILE A 108 3.92 -6.64 8.49
N LEU A 109 3.83 -5.57 7.69
CA LEU A 109 3.46 -4.24 8.19
C LEU A 109 2.07 -4.27 8.85
N GLY A 110 1.10 -4.93 8.23
CA GLY A 110 -0.23 -5.11 8.78
C GLY A 110 -0.24 -5.89 10.09
N ALA A 111 0.54 -6.97 10.18
CA ALA A 111 0.68 -7.78 11.39
C ALA A 111 1.34 -7.00 12.53
N ILE A 112 2.41 -6.27 12.23
CA ILE A 112 3.07 -5.38 13.19
C ILE A 112 2.10 -4.31 13.70
N SER A 113 1.36 -3.67 12.78
CA SER A 113 0.37 -2.66 13.13
C SER A 113 -0.72 -3.23 14.05
N LEU A 114 -1.24 -4.41 13.73
CA LEU A 114 -2.24 -5.09 14.54
C LEU A 114 -1.71 -5.47 15.92
N LEU A 115 -0.49 -6.01 16.00
CA LEU A 115 0.18 -6.33 17.27
C LEU A 115 0.36 -5.10 18.14
N PHE A 116 0.83 -3.98 17.58
CA PHE A 116 0.96 -2.72 18.33
C PHE A 116 -0.41 -2.20 18.78
N GLY A 117 -1.43 -2.26 17.93
CA GLY A 117 -2.78 -1.84 18.30
C GLY A 117 -3.33 -2.64 19.49
N VAL A 118 -3.17 -3.98 19.47
CA VAL A 118 -3.55 -4.85 20.59
C VAL A 118 -2.72 -4.57 21.84
N ALA A 119 -1.41 -4.41 21.71
CA ALA A 119 -0.51 -4.12 22.83
C ALA A 119 -0.88 -2.79 23.52
N ILE A 120 -1.20 -1.75 22.75
CA ILE A 120 -1.65 -0.45 23.29
C ILE A 120 -2.95 -0.64 24.07
N ILE A 121 -3.94 -1.34 23.52
CA ILE A 121 -5.21 -1.60 24.21
C ILE A 121 -4.97 -2.36 25.52
N LEU A 122 -4.19 -3.43 25.48
CA LEU A 122 -3.86 -4.22 26.68
C LEU A 122 -3.12 -3.39 27.72
N TRP A 123 -2.17 -2.56 27.31
CA TRP A 123 -1.44 -1.68 28.21
C TRP A 123 -2.34 -0.64 28.87
N VAL A 124 -3.24 -0.01 28.12
CA VAL A 124 -4.24 0.92 28.68
C VAL A 124 -5.16 0.18 29.65
N LEU A 125 -5.64 -1.01 29.29
CA LEU A 125 -6.54 -1.80 30.14
C LEU A 125 -5.85 -2.24 31.44
N TYR A 126 -4.58 -2.63 31.36
CA TYR A 126 -3.77 -2.96 32.53
C TYR A 126 -3.64 -1.77 33.49
N ASN A 127 -3.34 -0.59 32.95
CA ASN A 127 -3.20 0.63 33.75
C ASN A 127 -4.52 1.11 34.38
N LEU A 128 -5.65 0.79 33.76
CA LEU A 128 -6.98 1.15 34.27
C LEU A 128 -7.51 0.15 35.31
N LEU A 129 -7.24 -1.14 35.13
CA LEU A 129 -7.87 -2.20 35.94
C LEU A 129 -6.95 -2.81 37.01
N VAL A 130 -5.64 -2.79 36.79
CA VAL A 130 -4.68 -3.51 37.65
C VAL A 130 -3.85 -2.53 38.45
N GLU A 131 -2.96 -1.79 37.78
CA GLU A 131 -2.02 -0.92 38.47
C GLU A 131 -1.61 0.26 37.58
N ARG A 132 -1.81 1.48 38.10
CA ARG A 132 -1.52 2.71 37.37
C ARG A 132 -0.02 3.01 37.42
N GLN A 133 0.65 2.84 36.30
CA GLN A 133 2.06 3.17 36.15
C GLN A 133 2.27 4.70 36.13
N PRO A 134 3.43 5.20 36.59
CA PRO A 134 3.70 6.64 36.65
C PRO A 134 3.73 7.31 35.27
N GLU A 135 4.00 6.57 34.20
CA GLU A 135 3.96 7.06 32.82
C GLU A 135 2.52 7.21 32.28
N PHE A 136 1.52 6.64 32.96
CA PHE A 136 0.13 6.64 32.50
C PHE A 136 -0.60 7.94 32.88
N GLN A 137 -0.60 8.89 31.95
CA GLN A 137 -1.28 10.18 32.07
C GLN A 137 -2.82 10.10 31.97
N GLY A 138 -3.39 8.89 31.86
CA GLY A 138 -4.82 8.66 31.65
C GLY A 138 -5.16 8.30 30.20
N PRO A 139 -6.40 7.85 29.94
CA PRO A 139 -6.85 7.56 28.58
C PRO A 139 -7.02 8.86 27.79
N ALA A 140 -5.92 9.36 27.22
CA ALA A 140 -5.99 10.44 26.24
C ALA A 140 -6.85 9.99 25.05
N LEU A 141 -7.70 10.86 24.51
CA LEU A 141 -8.62 10.54 23.39
C LEU A 141 -7.91 9.82 22.23
N LEU A 142 -6.69 10.23 21.91
CA LEU A 142 -5.85 9.59 20.90
C LEU A 142 -5.30 8.23 21.36
N ALA A 143 -4.60 8.16 22.50
CA ALA A 143 -3.93 6.93 22.93
C ALA A 143 -4.89 5.82 23.43
N GLY A 144 -5.97 6.20 24.12
CA GLY A 144 -6.92 5.28 24.76
C GLY A 144 -8.07 4.80 23.88
N PHE A 145 -8.52 5.62 22.91
CA PHE A 145 -9.71 5.31 22.11
C PHE A 145 -9.50 5.33 20.59
N GLY A 146 -8.58 6.15 20.06
CA GLY A 146 -8.39 6.28 18.62
C GLY A 146 -7.26 5.41 18.04
N LEU A 147 -6.09 5.42 18.68
CA LEU A 147 -4.84 4.94 18.10
C LEU A 147 -4.78 3.41 18.13
N GLY A 148 -5.08 2.77 19.27
CA GLY A 148 -5.15 1.30 19.37
C GLY A 148 -6.14 0.68 18.37
N PRO A 149 -7.45 1.02 18.41
CA PRO A 149 -8.43 0.51 17.46
C PRO A 149 -8.13 0.88 16.00
N GLY A 150 -7.59 2.08 15.75
CA GLY A 150 -7.18 2.52 14.41
C GLY A 150 -6.05 1.67 13.84
N LEU A 151 -5.03 1.36 14.65
CA LEU A 151 -3.94 0.45 14.28
C LEU A 151 -4.45 -0.97 14.00
N ILE A 152 -5.39 -1.48 14.79
CA ILE A 152 -6.00 -2.79 14.53
C ILE A 152 -6.76 -2.78 13.20
N ALA A 153 -7.60 -1.77 12.97
CA ALA A 153 -8.38 -1.66 11.74
C ALA A 153 -7.48 -1.52 10.50
N PHE A 154 -6.43 -0.69 10.60
CA PHE A 154 -5.45 -0.49 9.54
C PHE A 154 -4.63 -1.76 9.28
N GLY A 155 -4.11 -2.39 10.34
CA GLY A 155 -3.35 -3.65 10.24
C GLY A 155 -4.18 -4.77 9.63
N TRP A 156 -5.44 -4.91 10.06
CA TRP A 156 -6.39 -5.88 9.49
C TRP A 156 -6.68 -5.61 8.01
N HIS A 157 -6.89 -4.34 7.63
CA HIS A 157 -7.09 -3.95 6.25
C HIS A 157 -5.89 -4.32 5.37
N LEU A 158 -4.67 -4.05 5.85
CA LEU A 158 -3.43 -4.39 5.16
C LEU A 158 -3.24 -5.89 4.97
N ILE A 159 -3.55 -6.72 5.97
CA ILE A 159 -3.42 -8.17 5.88
C ILE A 159 -4.42 -8.74 4.86
N ARG A 160 -5.64 -8.19 4.81
CA ARG A 160 -6.72 -8.71 3.96
C ARG A 160 -6.62 -8.25 2.51
N SER A 161 -6.11 -7.03 2.27
CA SER A 161 -6.00 -6.39 0.95
C SER A 161 -5.29 -7.24 -0.13
N PRO A 162 -4.13 -7.86 0.11
CA PRO A 162 -3.45 -8.66 -0.91
C PRO A 162 -4.09 -10.03 -1.21
N TYR A 163 -5.02 -10.49 -0.37
CA TYR A 163 -5.67 -11.81 -0.50
C TYR A 163 -7.14 -11.76 -0.93
N SER A 164 -7.74 -10.56 -1.07
CA SER A 164 -9.17 -10.41 -1.39
C SER A 164 -9.48 -10.26 -2.89
N ARG A 165 -8.54 -10.60 -3.78
CA ARG A 165 -8.77 -10.66 -5.22
C ARG A 165 -8.55 -12.07 -5.73
#